data_AF-A0A8I6Z4C9-F1
#
_entry.id   AF-A0A8I6Z4C9-F1
#
_cell.length_a   1.000
_cell.length_b   1.000
_cell.length_c   1.000
_cell.angle_alpha   90.00
_cell.angle_beta   90.00
_cell.angle_gamma   90.00
#
_symmetry.space_group_name_H-M   'P 1'
#
loop_
_entity.id
_entity.type
_entity.pdbx_description
1 polymer ?
#
loop_
_entity_poly.entity_id
_entity_poly.type
_entity_poly.pdbx_seq_one_letter_code
_entity_poly.pdbx_strand_id
1 'polypeptide(L)' 'MGSGHFASEGHGKAAFIKSIQIIDENNKLVTPNENRVVVGTSDITKYTVDGYGIDKEGMHMYYGGPGNFV' A
#
# COMPACT_ATOMS: atom_id res chain seq x y z
N MET A 1 12.49 4.28 -0.93
CA MET A 1 11.33 3.40 -1.19
C MET A 1 10.15 4.27 -1.58
N GLY A 2 9.39 3.86 -2.58
CA GLY A 2 8.35 4.69 -3.20
C GLY A 2 8.82 5.38 -4.47
N SER A 3 7.90 6.08 -5.14
CA SER A 3 8.09 6.69 -6.46
C SER A 3 8.60 8.14 -6.44
N GLY A 4 8.79 8.71 -5.25
CA GLY A 4 9.04 10.14 -5.08
C GLY A 4 7.81 11.03 -5.17
N HIS A 5 6.63 10.40 -5.20
CA HIS A 5 5.32 11.04 -5.15
C HIS A 5 4.53 10.59 -3.93
N PHE A 6 3.64 11.44 -3.41
CA PHE A 6 2.74 11.05 -2.33
C PHE A 6 1.69 10.05 -2.82
N ALA A 7 1.19 9.19 -1.92
CA ALA A 7 0.24 8.13 -2.27
C ALA A 7 -1.05 8.68 -2.91
N SER A 8 -1.49 9.85 -2.45
CA SER A 8 -2.65 10.57 -2.99
C SER A 8 -2.49 11.00 -4.46
N GLU A 9 -1.28 10.99 -5.01
CA GLU A 9 -1.05 11.29 -6.43
C GLU A 9 -1.46 10.13 -7.36
N GLY A 10 -1.61 8.92 -6.82
CA GLY A 10 -2.23 7.79 -7.51
C GLY A 10 -1.50 7.27 -8.75
N HIS A 11 -2.26 6.64 -9.65
CA HIS A 11 -1.74 5.88 -10.78
C HIS A 11 -0.82 6.69 -11.71
N GLY A 12 0.32 6.09 -12.09
CA GLY A 12 1.33 6.72 -12.95
C GLY A 12 2.26 7.70 -12.23
N LYS A 13 2.04 7.96 -10.93
CA LYS A 13 2.87 8.82 -10.10
C LYS A 13 3.30 8.13 -8.81
N ALA A 14 2.36 7.74 -7.97
CA ALA A 14 2.61 7.04 -6.71
C ALA A 14 3.10 5.60 -6.98
N ALA A 15 3.89 5.05 -6.06
CA ALA A 15 4.23 3.64 -6.13
C ALA A 15 2.99 2.82 -5.75
N PHE A 16 2.82 1.69 -6.43
CA PHE A 16 1.64 0.85 -6.29
C PHE A 16 2.08 -0.59 -5.99
N ILE A 17 1.47 -1.18 -4.97
CA ILE A 17 1.61 -2.59 -4.66
C ILE A 17 0.22 -3.22 -4.69
N LYS A 18 0.12 -4.42 -5.27
CA LYS A 18 -1.13 -5.14 -5.46
C LYS A 18 -0.95 -6.63 -5.29
N SER A 19 -2.07 -7.36 -5.33
CA SER A 19 -2.11 -8.80 -5.08
C SER A 19 -1.40 -9.18 -3.77
N ILE A 20 -1.58 -8.38 -2.71
CA ILE A 20 -1.02 -8.67 -1.40
C ILE A 20 -1.68 -9.94 -0.87
N GLN A 21 -0.86 -10.91 -0.49
CA GLN A 21 -1.29 -12.19 0.07
C GLN A 21 -0.47 -12.50 1.32
N ILE A 22 -1.08 -13.23 2.24
CA ILE A 22 -0.45 -13.76 3.45
C ILE A 22 -0.57 -15.28 3.47
N ILE A 23 0.28 -15.92 4.26
CA ILE A 23 0.21 -17.36 4.49
C ILE A 23 -0.68 -17.58 5.72
N ASP A 24 -1.72 -18.40 5.57
CA ASP A 24 -2.58 -18.81 6.69
C ASP A 24 -1.98 -19.97 7.51
N GLU A 25 -2.70 -20.38 8.56
CA GLU A 25 -2.33 -21.52 9.41
C GLU A 25 -2.22 -22.86 8.67
N ASN A 26 -2.80 -22.96 7.47
CA ASN A 26 -2.77 -24.14 6.61
C ASN A 26 -1.69 -24.06 5.52
N ASN A 27 -0.77 -23.09 5.61
CA ASN A 27 0.27 -22.80 4.62
C ASN A 27 -0.28 -22.41 3.23
N LYS A 28 -1.47 -21.82 3.16
CA LYS A 28 -2.07 -21.38 1.90
C LYS A 28 -1.94 -19.88 1.73
N LEU A 29 -1.66 -19.45 0.50
CA LEU A 29 -1.73 -18.03 0.13
C LEU A 29 -3.17 -17.58 0.11
N VAL A 30 -3.50 -16.62 0.97
CA VAL A 30 -4.84 -16.04 1.09
C VAL A 30 -4.77 -14.53 1.02
N THR A 31 -5.80 -13.91 0.44
CA THR A 31 -5.97 -12.46 0.51
C THR A 31 -6.28 -12.08 1.96
N PRO A 32 -5.56 -11.12 2.57
CA PRO A 32 -5.85 -10.69 3.93
C PRO A 32 -7.27 -10.11 4.05
N ASN A 33 -7.86 -10.20 5.23
CA ASN A 33 -9.15 -9.56 5.50
C ASN A 33 -8.95 -8.06 5.72
N GLU A 34 -9.56 -7.21 4.89
CA GLU A 34 -9.37 -5.76 4.97
C GLU A 34 -9.73 -5.16 6.34
N ASN A 35 -10.73 -5.72 7.02
CA ASN A 35 -11.17 -5.25 8.33
C ASN A 35 -10.23 -5.64 9.47
N ARG A 36 -9.24 -6.49 9.20
CA ARG A 36 -8.23 -6.95 10.17
C ARG A 36 -6.85 -6.39 9.90
N VAL A 37 -6.72 -5.47 8.95
CA VAL A 37 -5.46 -4.82 8.60
C VAL A 37 -5.49 -3.38 9.08
N VAL A 38 -4.39 -2.96 9.71
CA VAL A 38 -4.15 -1.56 10.03
C VAL A 38 -3.14 -1.03 9.02
N VAL A 39 -3.56 -0.02 8.27
CA VAL A 39 -2.69 0.67 7.32
C VAL A 39 -2.13 1.92 7.97
N GLY A 40 -0.82 2.14 7.82
CA GLY A 40 -0.19 3.30 8.40
C GLY A 40 1.28 3.43 8.03
N THR A 41 1.87 4.48 8.58
CA THR A 41 3.26 4.89 8.42
C THR A 41 3.78 5.33 9.78
N SER A 42 5.06 5.07 10.07
CA SER A 42 5.69 5.54 11.30
C SER A 42 5.89 7.06 11.32
N ASP A 43 5.96 7.70 10.13
CA ASP A 43 6.12 9.14 9.97
C ASP A 43 5.34 9.63 8.74
N ILE A 44 4.19 10.25 9.00
CA ILE A 44 3.28 10.74 7.95
C ILE A 44 3.84 11.94 7.18
N THR A 45 4.83 12.64 7.73
CA THR A 45 5.49 13.77 7.04
C THR A 45 6.41 13.31 5.93
N LYS A 46 6.87 12.04 5.98
CA LYS A 46 7.81 11.45 5.04
C LYS A 46 7.16 10.46 4.09
N TYR A 47 6.19 9.68 4.56
CA TYR A 47 5.51 8.68 3.76
C TYR A 47 4.02 8.71 4.00
N THR A 48 3.26 8.43 2.95
CA THR A 48 1.80 8.32 2.98
C THR A 48 1.39 7.00 2.33
N VAL A 49 0.22 6.52 2.72
CA VAL A 49 -0.44 5.36 2.13
C VAL A 49 -1.87 5.77 1.80
N ASP A 50 -2.36 5.35 0.64
CA ASP A 50 -3.71 5.69 0.16
C ASP A 50 -4.25 4.59 -0.76
N GLY A 51 -5.54 4.62 -1.07
CA GLY A 51 -6.19 3.65 -1.94
C GLY A 51 -6.06 2.22 -1.44
N TYR A 52 -6.03 2.03 -0.12
CA TYR A 52 -6.06 0.70 0.48
C TYR A 52 -7.43 0.07 0.28
N GLY A 53 -7.44 -1.17 -0.23
CA GLY A 53 -8.66 -1.94 -0.37
C GLY A 53 -8.45 -3.22 -1.15
N ILE A 54 -9.56 -3.88 -1.46
CA ILE A 54 -9.61 -5.09 -2.28
C ILE A 54 -10.52 -4.80 -3.47
N ASP A 55 -9.97 -4.93 -4.69
CA ASP A 55 -10.77 -4.87 -5.92
C ASP A 55 -10.28 -5.93 -6.94
N LYS A 56 -10.54 -5.76 -8.24
CA LYS A 56 -10.02 -6.60 -9.33
C LYS A 56 -8.49 -6.73 -9.35
N GLU A 57 -7.74 -5.81 -8.73
CA GLU A 57 -6.28 -5.90 -8.57
C GLU A 57 -5.85 -6.69 -7.34
N GLY A 58 -6.79 -7.30 -6.62
CA GLY A 58 -6.56 -7.95 -5.33
C GLY A 58 -6.43 -6.93 -4.20
N MET A 59 -5.89 -7.36 -3.06
CA MET A 59 -5.55 -6.40 -2.00
C MET A 59 -4.38 -5.52 -2.47
N HIS A 60 -4.57 -4.21 -2.41
CA HIS A 60 -3.64 -3.24 -2.96
C HIS A 60 -3.59 -1.95 -2.12
N MET A 61 -2.56 -1.15 -2.37
CA MET A 61 -2.43 0.21 -1.87
C MET A 61 -1.42 1.01 -2.70
N TYR A 62 -1.60 2.33 -2.71
CA TYR A 62 -0.58 3.29 -3.11
C TYR A 62 0.27 3.67 -1.92
N TYR A 63 1.56 3.87 -2.13
CA TYR A 63 2.48 4.32 -1.10
C TYR A 63 3.55 5.24 -1.70
N GLY A 64 4.06 6.17 -0.91
CA GLY A 64 5.11 7.06 -1.38
C GLY A 64 5.31 8.28 -0.50
N GLY A 65 6.19 9.18 -0.95
CA GLY A 65 6.68 10.33 -0.19
C GLY A 65 7.45 11.29 -1.09
N PRO A 66 7.94 12.43 -0.57
CA PRO A 66 8.32 13.63 -1.34
C PRO A 66 9.57 13.50 -2.23
N GLY A 67 10.21 12.33 -2.35
CA GLY A 67 11.18 12.07 -3.42
C GLY A 67 12.30 13.10 -3.59
N ASN A 68 13.12 13.32 -2.55
CA ASN A 68 14.18 14.33 -2.47
C ASN A 68 13.74 15.80 -2.29
N PHE A 69 12.46 16.11 -2.08
CA PHE A 69 12.06 17.40 -1.51
C PHE A 69 12.25 17.41 0.01
N VAL A 70 13.49 17.54 0.48
CA VAL A 70 13.87 17.98 1.84
C VAL A 70 15.08 18.88 1.77
#